data_AF-C1E4L1-F1
#
_entry.id   AF-C1E4L1-F1
#
_cell.length_a   1.000
_cell.length_b   1.000
_cell.length_c   1.000
_cell.angle_alpha   90.00
_cell.angle_beta   90.00
_cell.angle_gamma   90.00
#
_symmetry.space_group_name_H-M   'P 1'
#
loop_
_entity.id
_entity.type
_entity.pdbx_description
1 polymer ?
#
loop_
_entity_poly.entity_id
_entity_poly.type
_entity_poly.pdbx_seq_one_letter_code
_entity_poly.pdbx_strand_id
1 'polypeptide(L)'
;MPAIWRPNVSRVLPDVDVEVGVTEDASSKGTKRKRGPPTKGPCEHGVKWRSNCKVCSACPHGKQRSRCKECGGSGICEHGRQRHGCKECGGGAICEHGRRRSKCKECGGASICVHARERSKCKECGGASICEHGRERSQCKECGGASICEHGRRRPQCKECGGVGICVHGRQRHRCKECGGASFCEHGRQRSLCKECGGASICEHGRVRSQCKECGGSQICEHGRRRSKCKECGGASICEHGRVRSQCKECGGSGICEHGRRRSRCKECGGGSISAAAKA
;
A
#
# COMPACT_ATOMS: atom_id res chain seq x y z
N MET A 1 -37.65 35.03 -18.65
CA MET A 1 -37.02 35.95 -19.62
C MET A 1 -37.55 37.35 -19.35
N PRO A 2 -36.65 38.31 -19.13
CA PRO A 2 -36.78 39.58 -19.83
C PRO A 2 -35.45 40.00 -20.48
N ALA A 3 -35.54 40.49 -21.72
CA ALA A 3 -34.44 40.98 -22.53
C ALA A 3 -34.04 42.39 -22.09
N ILE A 4 -32.75 42.59 -21.78
CA ILE A 4 -32.18 43.90 -21.52
C ILE A 4 -31.46 44.35 -22.78
N TRP A 5 -32.00 45.40 -23.39
CA TRP A 5 -31.55 46.09 -24.58
C TRP A 5 -30.19 46.77 -24.34
N ARG A 6 -29.24 46.66 -25.27
CA ARG A 6 -27.97 47.41 -25.28
C ARG A 6 -27.88 48.20 -26.59
N PRO A 7 -27.77 49.54 -26.57
CA PRO A 7 -27.52 50.29 -27.79
C PRO A 7 -26.04 50.20 -28.15
N ASN A 8 -25.81 49.92 -29.43
CA ASN A 8 -24.52 49.84 -30.08
C ASN A 8 -24.07 51.26 -30.45
N VAL A 9 -22.97 51.75 -29.89
CA VAL A 9 -22.34 53.00 -30.32
C VAL A 9 -20.90 52.71 -30.71
N SER A 10 -20.73 52.48 -32.00
CA SER A 10 -19.45 52.53 -32.69
C SER A 10 -18.87 53.94 -32.56
N ARG A 11 -17.72 54.08 -31.91
CA ARG A 11 -16.87 55.27 -32.06
C ARG A 11 -15.52 54.84 -32.61
N VAL A 12 -15.25 55.33 -33.81
CA VAL A 12 -13.96 55.29 -34.50
C VAL A 12 -12.92 56.00 -33.62
N LEU A 13 -11.81 55.32 -33.33
CA LEU A 13 -10.64 55.90 -32.66
C LEU A 13 -9.77 56.59 -33.72
N PRO A 14 -9.28 57.82 -33.51
CA PRO A 14 -8.21 58.38 -34.32
C PRO A 14 -6.84 57.92 -33.80
N ASP A 15 -5.98 57.48 -34.71
CA ASP A 15 -4.57 57.22 -34.50
C ASP A 15 -3.85 58.52 -34.10
N VAL A 16 -3.33 58.55 -32.88
CA VAL A 16 -2.33 59.54 -32.44
C VAL A 16 -1.21 58.77 -31.76
N ASP A 17 -0.05 58.77 -32.42
CA ASP A 17 1.21 58.24 -31.92
C ASP A 17 1.61 58.97 -30.63
N VAL A 18 1.58 58.26 -29.51
CA VAL A 18 2.16 58.72 -28.23
C VAL A 18 3.41 57.90 -27.97
N GLU A 19 4.57 58.56 -28.03
CA GLU A 19 5.86 57.99 -27.64
C GLU A 19 5.83 57.58 -26.17
N VAL A 20 5.98 56.27 -25.91
CA VAL A 20 6.07 55.70 -24.57
C VAL A 20 7.52 55.83 -24.11
N GLY A 21 7.79 56.85 -23.29
CA GLY A 21 9.01 56.92 -22.49
C GLY A 21 9.04 55.76 -21.49
N VAL A 22 9.97 54.82 -21.69
CA VAL A 22 10.25 53.74 -20.74
C VAL A 22 11.00 54.34 -19.54
N THR A 23 10.34 54.44 -18.40
CA THR A 23 11.02 54.61 -17.11
C THR A 23 11.06 53.26 -16.39
N GLU A 24 12.26 52.75 -16.18
CA GLU A 24 12.52 51.55 -15.39
C GLU A 24 12.23 51.75 -13.89
N ASP A 25 11.97 50.62 -13.23
CA ASP A 25 11.96 50.36 -11.79
C ASP A 25 10.82 50.90 -10.91
N ALA A 26 9.84 50.01 -10.67
CA ALA A 26 9.03 50.03 -9.45
C ALA A 26 8.87 48.60 -8.90
N SER A 27 9.90 48.15 -8.17
CA SER A 27 9.86 47.00 -7.25
C SER A 27 8.58 47.04 -6.40
N SER A 28 7.59 46.21 -6.74
CA SER A 28 6.30 46.10 -6.04
C SER A 28 6.46 45.36 -4.71
N LYS A 29 7.13 45.98 -3.73
CA LYS A 29 7.12 45.52 -2.34
C LYS A 29 5.73 45.78 -1.77
N GLY A 30 4.87 44.76 -1.80
CA GLY A 30 3.56 44.79 -1.17
C GLY A 30 3.66 45.33 0.26
N THR A 31 2.97 46.43 0.54
CA THR A 31 2.93 47.04 1.87
C THR A 31 2.28 46.07 2.85
N LYS A 32 3.10 45.47 3.73
CA LYS A 32 2.61 44.65 4.84
C LYS A 32 1.68 45.52 5.70
N ARG A 33 0.38 45.29 5.60
CA ARG A 33 -0.60 45.85 6.53
C ARG A 33 -0.18 45.43 7.95
N LYS A 34 0.16 46.40 8.80
CA LYS A 34 0.49 46.11 10.20
C LYS A 34 -0.77 45.56 10.86
N ARG A 35 -0.72 44.29 11.26
CA ARG A 35 -1.80 43.64 12.01
C ARG A 35 -1.94 44.36 13.35
N GLY A 36 -3.14 44.83 13.67
CA GLY A 36 -3.41 45.48 14.95
C GLY A 36 -3.05 44.59 16.15
N PRO A 37 -2.90 45.16 17.36
CA PRO A 37 -2.59 44.40 18.56
C PRO A 37 -3.59 43.25 18.76
N PRO A 38 -3.14 42.07 19.21
CA PRO A 38 -4.05 40.96 19.48
C PRO A 38 -5.10 41.38 20.51
N THR A 39 -6.38 41.35 20.13
CA THR A 39 -7.49 41.85 20.96
C THR A 39 -7.83 40.97 22.15
N LYS A 40 -7.14 39.83 22.34
CA LYS A 40 -7.42 38.87 23.42
C LYS A 40 -6.11 38.40 24.04
N GLY A 41 -5.93 38.67 25.34
CA GLY A 41 -4.80 38.20 26.14
C GLY A 41 -4.78 36.67 26.34
N PRO A 42 -3.77 36.16 27.06
CA PRO A 42 -3.64 34.73 27.39
C PRO A 42 -4.94 34.16 27.97
N CYS A 43 -5.22 32.89 27.72
CA CYS A 43 -6.35 32.24 28.36
C CYS A 43 -6.04 31.92 29.82
N GLU A 44 -7.09 31.76 30.64
CA GLU A 44 -6.97 31.37 32.05
C GLU A 44 -6.32 29.99 32.24
N HIS A 45 -6.22 29.20 31.17
CA HIS A 45 -5.52 27.91 31.15
C HIS A 45 -4.02 28.04 30.80
N GLY A 46 -3.42 29.22 30.96
CA GLY A 46 -1.98 29.46 30.79
C GLY A 46 -1.46 29.47 29.35
N VAL A 47 -2.33 29.39 28.34
CA VAL A 47 -1.91 29.39 26.93
C VAL A 47 -2.02 30.80 26.34
N LYS A 48 -0.91 31.29 25.77
CA LYS A 48 -0.82 32.61 25.13
C LYS A 48 -1.90 32.86 24.06
N TRP A 49 -2.28 31.81 23.33
CA TRP A 49 -3.30 31.88 22.29
C TRP A 49 -4.47 30.95 22.62
N ARG A 50 -5.67 31.50 22.82
CA ARG A 50 -6.91 30.73 23.08
C ARG A 50 -7.19 29.65 22.02
N SER A 51 -6.78 29.87 20.77
CA SER A 51 -6.88 28.88 19.68
C SER A 51 -6.04 27.62 19.90
N ASN A 52 -4.99 27.71 20.71
CA ASN A 52 -4.06 26.62 21.02
C ASN A 52 -4.42 25.94 22.35
N CYS A 53 -5.28 26.56 23.15
CA CYS A 53 -5.78 25.95 24.36
C CYS A 53 -6.77 24.84 24.01
N LYS A 54 -6.46 23.59 24.39
CA LYS A 54 -7.33 22.43 24.12
C LYS A 54 -8.73 22.59 24.72
N VAL A 55 -8.84 23.25 25.87
CA VAL A 55 -10.13 23.50 26.54
C VAL A 55 -10.90 24.62 25.84
N CYS A 56 -10.28 25.79 25.62
CA CYS A 56 -10.97 26.93 24.99
C CYS A 56 -11.30 26.71 23.50
N SER A 57 -10.47 25.94 22.77
CA SER A 57 -10.65 25.70 21.33
C SER A 57 -11.52 24.48 21.01
N ALA A 58 -11.82 23.64 22.01
CA ALA A 58 -12.73 22.52 21.85
C ALA A 58 -14.19 22.97 21.82
N CYS A 59 -14.98 22.21 21.07
CA CYS A 59 -16.44 22.21 21.13
C CYS A 59 -16.91 21.27 22.26
N PRO A 60 -18.19 21.29 22.66
CA PRO A 60 -18.75 20.33 23.62
C PRO A 60 -18.53 18.86 23.24
N HIS A 61 -18.27 18.55 21.97
CA HIS A 61 -17.97 17.20 21.47
C HIS A 61 -16.47 16.83 21.54
N GLY A 62 -15.64 17.60 22.26
CA GLY A 62 -14.21 17.33 22.45
C GLY A 62 -13.33 17.54 21.21
N LYS A 63 -13.88 18.07 20.11
CA LYS A 63 -13.15 18.36 18.86
C LYS A 63 -12.87 19.85 18.73
N GLN A 64 -11.82 20.22 17.99
CA GLN A 64 -11.60 21.63 17.67
C GLN A 64 -12.84 22.22 16.96
N ARG A 65 -13.36 23.36 17.43
CA ARG A 65 -14.65 23.94 16.94
C ARG A 65 -14.71 24.06 15.41
N SER A 66 -13.63 24.50 14.78
CA SER A 66 -13.55 24.64 13.32
C SER A 66 -13.57 23.31 12.55
N ARG A 67 -13.34 22.17 13.21
CA ARG A 67 -13.26 20.84 12.60
C ARG A 67 -14.38 19.90 13.08
N CYS A 68 -15.28 20.37 13.93
CA CYS A 68 -16.39 19.57 14.43
C CYS A 68 -17.51 19.52 13.40
N LYS A 69 -17.90 18.32 12.98
CA LYS A 69 -19.01 18.10 12.03
C LYS A 69 -20.37 18.45 12.66
N GLU A 70 -20.58 18.03 13.91
CA GLU A 70 -21.84 18.25 14.65
C GLU A 70 -22.08 19.73 14.97
N CYS A 71 -21.01 20.53 15.11
CA CYS A 71 -21.12 21.98 15.32
C CYS A 71 -21.11 22.79 14.01
N GLY A 72 -21.12 22.15 12.83
CA GLY A 72 -21.01 22.86 11.55
C GLY A 72 -19.72 23.69 11.41
N GLY A 73 -18.61 23.18 11.96
CA GLY A 73 -17.33 23.91 12.00
C GLY A 73 -16.91 24.42 10.62
N SER A 74 -16.36 25.64 10.56
CA SER A 74 -16.02 26.33 9.31
C SER A 74 -15.06 25.58 8.38
N GLY A 75 -14.30 24.61 8.90
CA GLY A 75 -13.41 23.74 8.15
C GLY A 75 -14.09 22.48 7.58
N ILE A 76 -15.37 22.26 7.84
CA ILE A 76 -16.17 21.15 7.31
C ILE A 76 -17.05 21.66 6.15
N CYS A 77 -17.17 20.88 5.09
CA CYS A 77 -18.11 21.16 4.00
C CYS A 77 -19.46 20.46 4.25
N GLU A 78 -20.45 20.78 3.42
CA GLU A 78 -21.78 20.13 3.44
C GLU A 78 -21.70 18.60 3.32
N HIS A 79 -20.70 18.07 2.61
CA HIS A 79 -20.43 16.63 2.50
C HIS A 79 -19.86 16.00 3.80
N GLY A 80 -19.73 16.76 4.88
CA GLY A 80 -19.18 16.29 6.16
C GLY A 80 -17.69 15.96 6.15
N ARG A 81 -16.96 16.35 5.09
CA ARG A 81 -15.51 16.18 4.94
C ARG A 81 -14.78 17.48 5.26
N GLN A 82 -13.48 17.41 5.49
CA GLN A 82 -12.67 18.63 5.62
C GLN A 82 -12.69 19.40 4.29
N ARG A 83 -13.15 20.65 4.33
CA ARG A 83 -13.41 21.50 3.15
C ARG A 83 -12.21 21.60 2.22
N HIS A 84 -11.00 21.75 2.77
CA HIS A 84 -9.77 21.86 1.97
C HIS A 84 -9.44 20.58 1.17
N GLY A 85 -9.88 19.41 1.63
CA GLY A 85 -9.62 18.11 0.99
C GLY A 85 -10.85 17.50 0.33
N CYS A 86 -11.99 18.20 0.32
CA CYS A 86 -13.21 17.71 -0.29
C CYS A 86 -13.12 17.85 -1.82
N LYS A 87 -13.25 16.72 -2.52
CA LYS A 87 -13.25 16.68 -3.99
C LYS A 87 -14.49 17.35 -4.58
N GLU A 88 -15.67 17.08 -4.00
CA GLU A 88 -16.95 17.64 -4.48
C GLU A 88 -17.00 19.17 -4.33
N CYS A 89 -16.39 19.74 -3.29
CA CYS A 89 -16.31 21.18 -3.09
C CYS A 89 -15.12 21.86 -3.79
N GLY A 90 -14.33 21.13 -4.60
CA GLY A 90 -13.13 21.68 -5.23
C GLY A 90 -12.08 22.20 -4.22
N GLY A 91 -12.00 21.56 -3.06
CA GLY A 91 -11.14 21.99 -1.95
C GLY A 91 -9.70 22.25 -2.41
N GLY A 92 -9.06 23.29 -1.86
CA GLY A 92 -7.76 23.78 -2.32
C GLY A 92 -6.60 22.76 -2.33
N ALA A 93 -6.78 21.57 -1.75
CA ALA A 93 -5.82 20.47 -1.84
C ALA A 93 -6.04 19.52 -3.03
N ILE A 94 -7.13 19.66 -3.80
CA ILE A 94 -7.49 18.79 -4.93
C ILE A 94 -7.33 19.55 -6.25
N CYS A 95 -6.60 19.00 -7.21
CA CYS A 95 -6.47 19.59 -8.55
C CYS A 95 -7.69 19.27 -9.41
N GLU A 96 -7.77 19.91 -10.58
CA GLU A 96 -8.76 19.61 -11.62
C GLU A 96 -8.77 18.11 -12.02
N HIS A 97 -7.62 17.44 -11.97
CA HIS A 97 -7.50 15.99 -12.20
C HIS A 97 -8.10 15.12 -11.08
N GLY A 98 -8.72 15.71 -10.05
CA GLY A 98 -9.33 14.99 -8.94
C GLY A 98 -8.33 14.30 -8.01
N ARG A 99 -7.02 14.59 -8.15
CA ARG A 99 -5.94 14.07 -7.30
C ARG A 99 -5.51 15.15 -6.29
N ARG A 100 -4.81 14.75 -5.22
CA ARG A 100 -4.22 15.73 -4.29
C ARG A 100 -3.16 16.56 -5.03
N ARG A 101 -3.31 17.90 -5.09
CA ARG A 101 -2.44 18.84 -5.84
C ARG A 101 -0.97 18.57 -5.62
N SER A 102 -0.56 18.42 -4.36
CA SER A 102 0.86 18.18 -4.02
C SER A 102 1.42 16.89 -4.62
N LYS A 103 0.59 15.89 -4.92
CA LYS A 103 0.98 14.58 -5.47
C LYS A 103 0.56 14.39 -6.93
N CYS A 104 -0.06 15.40 -7.55
CA CYS A 104 -0.48 15.29 -8.94
C CYS A 104 0.72 15.46 -9.86
N LYS A 105 0.97 14.47 -10.73
CA LYS A 105 2.06 14.52 -11.71
C LYS A 105 1.77 15.56 -12.80
N GLU A 106 0.53 15.58 -13.30
CA GLU A 106 0.08 16.48 -14.36
C GLU A 106 0.14 17.95 -13.92
N CYS A 107 -0.10 18.26 -12.64
CA CYS A 107 0.04 19.62 -12.10
C CYS A 107 1.45 19.97 -11.58
N GLY A 108 2.46 19.10 -11.79
CA GLY A 108 3.81 19.34 -11.25
C GLY A 108 3.85 19.48 -9.73
N GLY A 109 3.01 18.72 -9.02
CA GLY A 109 2.80 18.88 -7.58
C GLY A 109 4.10 18.91 -6.76
N ALA A 110 4.15 19.72 -5.71
CA ALA A 110 5.35 19.95 -4.89
C ALA A 110 5.96 18.68 -4.24
N SER A 111 5.27 17.54 -4.25
CA SER A 111 5.78 16.24 -3.80
C SER A 111 6.30 15.36 -4.95
N ILE A 112 6.17 15.77 -6.22
CA ILE A 112 6.64 15.06 -7.41
C ILE A 112 7.92 15.72 -7.93
N CYS A 113 8.94 14.93 -8.22
CA CYS A 113 10.18 15.40 -8.83
C CYS A 113 10.10 15.39 -10.37
N VAL A 114 11.15 15.89 -11.02
CA VAL A 114 11.28 15.92 -12.50
C VAL A 114 11.17 14.53 -13.13
N HIS A 115 11.53 13.47 -12.40
CA HIS A 115 11.40 12.08 -12.84
C HIS A 115 9.98 11.50 -12.67
N ALA A 116 8.97 12.34 -12.41
CA ALA A 116 7.59 11.94 -12.17
C ALA A 116 7.40 10.91 -11.03
N ARG A 117 8.33 10.90 -10.06
CA ARG A 117 8.32 10.06 -8.84
C ARG A 117 8.08 10.94 -7.60
N GLU A 118 7.63 10.35 -6.50
CA GLU A 118 7.52 11.09 -5.22
C GLU A 118 8.93 11.53 -4.80
N ARG A 119 9.15 12.85 -4.66
CA ARG A 119 10.46 13.50 -4.47
C ARG A 119 11.21 12.91 -3.28
N SER A 120 10.52 12.59 -2.18
CA SER A 120 11.14 11.95 -1.01
C SER A 120 11.64 10.52 -1.26
N LYS A 121 11.07 9.82 -2.25
CA LYS A 121 11.40 8.43 -2.61
C LYS A 121 12.23 8.31 -3.88
N CYS A 122 12.54 9.42 -4.54
CA CYS A 122 13.29 9.41 -5.79
C CYS A 122 14.78 9.25 -5.51
N LYS A 123 15.38 8.14 -5.96
CA LYS A 123 16.82 7.88 -5.82
C LYS A 123 17.66 8.92 -6.57
N GLU A 124 17.27 9.25 -7.80
CA GLU A 124 17.99 10.21 -8.67
C GLU A 124 17.97 11.64 -8.10
N CYS A 125 16.97 11.99 -7.29
CA CYS A 125 16.90 13.31 -6.63
C CYS A 125 17.47 13.31 -5.21
N GLY A 126 18.11 12.22 -4.75
CA GLY A 126 18.59 12.11 -3.38
C GLY A 126 17.47 12.19 -2.34
N GLY A 127 16.28 11.68 -2.68
CA GLY A 127 15.09 11.78 -1.83
C GLY A 127 15.37 11.35 -0.39
N ALA A 128 14.92 12.16 0.57
CA ALA A 128 15.24 11.98 2.00
C ALA A 128 14.86 10.60 2.58
N SER A 129 13.94 9.87 1.94
CA SER A 129 13.55 8.52 2.36
C SER A 129 14.43 7.41 1.79
N ILE A 130 15.34 7.71 0.85
CA ILE A 130 16.26 6.74 0.24
C ILE A 130 17.66 6.95 0.83
N CYS A 131 18.37 5.87 1.12
CA CYS A 131 19.78 5.92 1.51
C CYS A 131 20.70 5.73 0.28
N GLU A 132 22.01 5.91 0.47
CA GLU A 132 23.03 5.70 -0.57
C GLU A 132 22.95 4.30 -1.21
N HIS A 133 22.56 3.28 -0.44
CA HIS A 133 22.35 1.91 -0.90
C HIS A 133 21.11 1.73 -1.82
N GLY A 134 20.37 2.81 -2.12
CA GLY A 134 19.16 2.77 -2.95
C GLY A 134 17.96 2.09 -2.30
N ARG A 135 18.03 1.78 -1.00
CA ARG A 135 16.94 1.22 -0.20
C ARG A 135 16.22 2.32 0.58
N GLU A 136 14.99 2.05 1.03
CA GLU A 136 14.32 2.96 1.96
C GLU A 136 15.15 3.06 3.26
N ARG A 137 15.54 4.26 3.66
CA ARG A 137 16.45 4.54 4.78
C ARG A 137 15.95 3.93 6.09
N SER A 138 14.64 3.95 6.31
CA SER A 138 14.00 3.33 7.48
C SER A 138 14.13 1.80 7.51
N GLN A 139 14.35 1.15 6.35
CA GLN A 139 14.42 -0.30 6.19
C GLN A 139 15.81 -0.81 5.83
N CYS A 140 16.79 0.07 5.61
CA CYS A 140 18.13 -0.33 5.21
C CYS A 140 18.89 -0.90 6.41
N LYS A 141 19.40 -2.12 6.27
CA LYS A 141 20.21 -2.76 7.31
C LYS A 141 21.58 -2.10 7.47
N GLU A 142 22.24 -1.79 6.35
CA GLU A 142 23.56 -1.16 6.32
C GLU A 142 23.55 0.23 6.96
N CYS A 143 22.44 0.97 6.85
CA CYS A 143 22.30 2.29 7.48
C CYS A 143 21.73 2.26 8.91
N GLY A 144 21.53 1.07 9.51
CA GLY A 144 20.89 0.96 10.81
C GLY A 144 19.46 1.53 10.84
N GLY A 145 18.71 1.39 9.75
CA GLY A 145 17.39 1.98 9.57
C GLY A 145 16.46 1.69 10.75
N ALA A 146 15.65 2.67 11.13
CA ALA A 146 14.81 2.61 12.35
C ALA A 146 13.89 1.37 12.45
N SER A 147 13.58 0.71 11.32
CA SER A 147 12.76 -0.51 11.29
C SER A 147 13.57 -1.80 11.48
N ILE A 148 14.90 -1.72 11.51
CA ILE A 148 15.83 -2.85 11.67
C ILE A 148 16.34 -2.88 13.12
N CYS A 149 16.39 -4.06 13.72
CA CYS A 149 16.98 -4.27 15.04
C CYS A 149 18.48 -4.60 14.93
N GLU A 150 19.17 -4.65 16.06
CA GLU A 150 20.57 -5.07 16.16
C GLU A 150 20.84 -6.45 15.52
N HIS A 151 19.86 -7.37 15.55
CA HIS A 151 19.93 -8.68 14.91
C HIS A 151 19.79 -8.65 13.38
N GLY A 152 19.78 -7.47 12.75
CA GLY A 152 19.63 -7.31 11.30
C GLY A 152 18.27 -7.80 10.75
N ARG A 153 17.27 -7.98 11.60
CA ARG A 153 15.89 -8.35 11.22
C ARG A 153 14.99 -7.11 11.33
N ARG A 154 13.81 -7.14 10.68
CA ARG A 154 12.80 -6.10 10.90
C ARG A 154 12.33 -6.17 12.37
N ARG A 155 12.44 -5.09 13.13
CA ARG A 155 12.04 -4.97 14.54
C ARG A 155 10.70 -5.66 14.85
N PRO A 156 9.59 -5.40 14.14
CA PRO A 156 8.31 -6.04 14.45
C PRO A 156 8.28 -7.55 14.19
N GLN A 157 9.24 -8.10 13.46
CA GLN A 157 9.32 -9.53 13.09
C GLN A 157 10.49 -10.24 13.78
N CYS A 158 11.29 -9.53 14.59
CA CYS A 158 12.41 -10.12 15.29
C CYS A 158 11.91 -10.89 16.51
N LYS A 159 12.26 -12.18 16.59
CA LYS A 159 11.90 -13.02 17.74
C LYS A 159 12.71 -12.66 18.97
N GLU A 160 14.01 -12.42 18.78
CA GLU A 160 14.95 -12.08 19.87
C GLU A 160 14.58 -10.74 20.54
N CYS A 161 14.13 -9.75 19.77
CA CYS A 161 13.65 -8.48 20.33
C CYS A 161 12.19 -8.51 20.82
N GLY A 162 11.51 -9.67 20.81
CA GLY A 162 10.08 -9.74 21.17
C GLY A 162 9.18 -8.83 20.30
N GLY A 163 9.50 -8.70 19.01
CA GLY A 163 8.82 -7.77 18.11
C GLY A 163 7.29 -7.93 18.14
N VAL A 164 6.56 -6.82 17.98
CA VAL A 164 5.08 -6.77 18.08
C VAL A 164 4.36 -7.81 17.21
N GLY A 165 4.96 -8.19 16.08
CA GLY A 165 4.43 -9.20 15.16
C GLY A 165 4.74 -10.65 15.54
N ILE A 166 5.46 -10.90 16.62
CA ILE A 166 5.73 -12.23 17.19
C ILE A 166 4.78 -12.45 18.38
N CYS A 167 4.28 -13.67 18.53
CA CYS A 167 3.48 -14.07 19.68
C CYS A 167 4.34 -14.75 20.76
N VAL A 168 3.74 -15.01 21.92
CA VAL A 168 4.38 -15.72 23.04
C VAL A 168 4.93 -17.10 22.64
N HIS A 169 4.34 -17.74 21.63
CA HIS A 169 4.81 -19.03 21.08
C HIS A 169 6.00 -18.90 20.11
N GLY A 170 6.61 -17.72 19.96
CA GLY A 170 7.73 -17.48 19.06
C GLY A 170 7.39 -17.60 17.56
N ARG A 171 6.10 -17.62 17.20
CA ARG A 171 5.59 -17.65 15.82
C ARG A 171 5.12 -16.25 15.40
N GLN A 172 5.01 -15.99 14.09
CA GLN A 172 4.38 -14.75 13.64
C GLN A 172 2.92 -14.73 14.10
N ARG A 173 2.50 -13.67 14.79
CA ARG A 173 1.20 -13.56 15.46
C ARG A 173 0.03 -13.83 14.52
N HIS A 174 0.07 -13.27 13.30
CA HIS A 174 -0.97 -13.50 12.29
C HIS A 174 -1.02 -14.95 11.76
N ARG A 175 0.05 -15.75 11.94
CA ARG A 175 0.16 -17.17 11.55
C ARG A 175 0.15 -18.12 12.75
N CYS A 176 -0.14 -17.63 13.95
CA CYS A 176 -0.19 -18.48 15.12
C CYS A 176 -1.62 -18.97 15.31
N LYS A 177 -1.86 -20.28 15.18
CA LYS A 177 -3.17 -20.89 15.42
C LYS A 177 -3.62 -20.73 16.88
N GLU A 178 -2.71 -20.96 17.83
CA GLU A 178 -2.97 -20.86 19.27
C GLU A 178 -3.33 -19.43 19.72
N CYS A 179 -2.85 -18.40 19.01
CA CYS A 179 -3.23 -17.00 19.29
C CYS A 179 -4.43 -16.51 18.47
N GLY A 180 -5.12 -17.39 17.73
CA GLY A 180 -6.22 -16.97 16.84
C GLY A 180 -5.75 -16.01 15.74
N GLY A 181 -4.51 -16.17 15.26
CA GLY A 181 -3.92 -15.29 14.26
C GLY A 181 -4.80 -15.15 13.02
N ALA A 182 -4.81 -13.97 12.39
CA ALA A 182 -5.71 -13.62 11.28
C ALA A 182 -5.71 -14.60 10.10
N SER A 183 -4.67 -15.43 9.93
CA SER A 183 -4.61 -16.47 8.90
C SER A 183 -5.50 -17.68 9.18
N PHE A 184 -5.98 -17.85 10.41
CA PHE A 184 -6.87 -18.93 10.82
C PHE A 184 -8.28 -18.39 11.08
N CYS A 185 -9.27 -19.25 10.84
CA CYS A 185 -10.65 -19.00 11.26
C CYS A 185 -10.93 -19.62 12.63
N GLU A 186 -12.12 -19.37 13.18
CA GLU A 186 -12.61 -19.97 14.42
C GLU A 186 -12.62 -21.50 14.38
N HIS A 187 -12.82 -22.10 13.21
CA HIS A 187 -12.73 -23.56 13.00
C HIS A 187 -11.30 -24.12 13.07
N GLY A 188 -10.29 -23.29 13.38
CA GLY A 188 -8.88 -23.71 13.47
C GLY A 188 -8.25 -24.13 12.13
N ARG A 189 -8.93 -23.87 11.01
CA ARG A 189 -8.44 -24.07 9.63
C ARG A 189 -7.85 -22.77 9.10
N GLN A 190 -7.00 -22.85 8.08
CA GLN A 190 -6.53 -21.65 7.38
C GLN A 190 -7.73 -20.96 6.73
N ARG A 191 -7.94 -19.67 7.05
CA ARG A 191 -9.14 -18.90 6.70
C ARG A 191 -9.42 -18.90 5.19
N SER A 192 -8.36 -18.83 4.37
CA SER A 192 -8.48 -18.89 2.91
C SER A 192 -8.96 -20.25 2.37
N LEU A 193 -8.76 -21.34 3.12
CA LEU A 193 -9.11 -22.72 2.73
C LEU A 193 -10.31 -23.27 3.50
N CYS A 194 -10.87 -22.51 4.44
CA CYS A 194 -12.00 -22.95 5.24
C CYS A 194 -13.28 -22.88 4.40
N LYS A 195 -13.95 -24.03 4.21
CA LYS A 195 -15.22 -24.09 3.47
C LYS A 195 -16.35 -23.41 4.23
N GLU A 196 -16.44 -23.65 5.54
CA GLU A 196 -17.49 -23.06 6.41
C GLU A 196 -17.42 -21.53 6.43
N CYS A 197 -16.22 -20.94 6.35
CA CYS A 197 -16.04 -19.49 6.29
C CYS A 197 -16.08 -18.91 4.86
N GLY A 198 -16.37 -19.71 3.83
CA GLY A 198 -16.33 -19.25 2.44
C GLY A 198 -14.95 -18.75 2.00
N GLY A 199 -13.89 -19.41 2.46
CA GLY A 199 -12.50 -18.98 2.25
C GLY A 199 -12.19 -18.66 0.78
N ALA A 200 -11.44 -17.59 0.52
CA ALA A 200 -11.18 -17.08 -0.83
C ALA A 200 -10.53 -18.07 -1.81
N SER A 201 -9.92 -19.15 -1.31
CA SER A 201 -9.34 -20.22 -2.13
C SER A 201 -10.31 -21.36 -2.42
N ILE A 202 -11.53 -21.35 -1.89
CA ILE A 202 -12.59 -22.33 -2.15
C ILE A 202 -13.54 -21.76 -3.21
N CYS A 203 -13.86 -22.56 -4.23
CA CYS A 203 -14.87 -22.21 -5.22
C CYS A 203 -16.28 -22.63 -4.77
N GLU A 204 -17.29 -22.23 -5.54
CA GLU A 204 -18.70 -22.61 -5.30
C GLU A 204 -18.91 -24.13 -5.23
N HIS A 205 -18.11 -24.91 -5.97
CA HIS A 205 -18.13 -26.39 -5.93
C HIS A 205 -17.51 -26.98 -4.64
N GLY A 206 -17.15 -26.17 -3.65
CA GLY A 206 -16.54 -26.63 -2.39
C GLY A 206 -15.14 -27.25 -2.56
N ARG A 207 -14.49 -27.04 -3.71
CA ARG A 207 -13.13 -27.49 -4.03
C ARG A 207 -12.15 -26.32 -3.96
N VAL A 208 -10.86 -26.62 -3.82
CA VAL A 208 -9.83 -25.57 -3.92
C VAL A 208 -9.86 -25.02 -5.34
N ARG A 209 -10.13 -23.72 -5.49
CA ARG A 209 -10.38 -23.01 -6.75
C ARG A 209 -9.28 -23.25 -7.78
N SER A 210 -8.02 -23.29 -7.36
CA SER A 210 -6.89 -23.57 -8.27
C SER A 210 -6.83 -25.02 -8.78
N GLN A 211 -7.49 -25.97 -8.13
CA GLN A 211 -7.55 -27.38 -8.52
C GLN A 211 -8.91 -27.79 -9.09
N CYS A 212 -9.90 -26.91 -9.07
CA CYS A 212 -11.24 -27.21 -9.54
C CYS A 212 -11.25 -27.29 -11.07
N LYS A 213 -11.70 -28.42 -11.62
CA LYS A 213 -11.83 -28.61 -13.07
C LYS A 213 -12.96 -27.77 -13.65
N GLU A 214 -14.11 -27.74 -12.98
CA GLU A 214 -15.30 -26.99 -13.41
C GLU A 214 -15.03 -25.48 -13.46
N CYS A 215 -14.20 -24.95 -12.55
CA CYS A 215 -13.80 -23.54 -12.57
C CYS A 215 -12.60 -23.23 -13.47
N GLY A 216 -12.05 -24.20 -14.21
CA GLY A 216 -10.82 -24.00 -14.99
C GLY A 216 -9.62 -23.58 -14.12
N GLY A 217 -9.50 -24.15 -12.91
CA GLY A 217 -8.51 -23.76 -11.92
C GLY A 217 -7.09 -23.73 -12.49
N SER A 218 -6.26 -22.81 -11.99
CA SER A 218 -4.91 -22.55 -12.52
C SER A 218 -3.95 -23.75 -12.56
N GLN A 219 -4.25 -24.84 -11.84
CA GLN A 219 -3.48 -26.09 -11.87
C GLN A 219 -4.02 -27.11 -12.88
N ILE A 220 -5.16 -26.87 -13.52
CA ILE A 220 -5.80 -27.75 -14.50
C ILE A 220 -5.49 -27.25 -15.92
N CYS A 221 -5.02 -28.13 -16.79
CA CYS A 221 -4.81 -27.80 -18.21
C CYS A 221 -6.13 -27.92 -18.98
N GLU A 222 -6.12 -27.46 -20.23
CA GLU A 222 -7.23 -27.65 -21.17
C GLU A 222 -7.62 -29.14 -21.33
N HIS A 223 -6.66 -30.06 -21.21
CA HIS A 223 -6.89 -31.51 -21.24
C HIS A 223 -7.55 -32.07 -19.96
N GLY A 224 -7.98 -31.23 -19.01
CA GLY A 224 -8.65 -31.66 -17.77
C GLY A 224 -7.74 -32.42 -16.78
N ARG A 225 -6.42 -32.42 -17.01
CA ARG A 225 -5.38 -33.04 -16.15
C ARG A 225 -4.67 -31.95 -15.34
N ARG A 226 -3.94 -32.33 -14.29
CA ARG A 226 -3.06 -31.36 -13.59
C ARG A 226 -1.95 -30.91 -14.54
N ARG A 227 -1.81 -29.59 -14.78
CA ARG A 227 -0.81 -28.98 -15.67
C ARG A 227 0.58 -29.53 -15.45
N SER A 228 1.01 -29.64 -14.19
CA SER A 228 2.35 -30.14 -13.84
C SER A 228 2.60 -31.60 -14.26
N LYS A 229 1.55 -32.42 -14.40
CA LYS A 229 1.63 -33.84 -14.76
C LYS A 229 1.13 -34.14 -16.19
N CYS A 230 0.68 -33.13 -16.92
CA CYS A 230 0.14 -33.32 -18.25
C CYS A 230 1.30 -33.48 -19.24
N LYS A 231 1.36 -34.63 -19.93
CA LYS A 231 2.39 -34.88 -20.95
C LYS A 231 2.20 -33.98 -22.17
N GLU A 232 0.95 -33.83 -22.61
CA GLU A 232 0.57 -33.01 -23.77
C GLU A 232 0.92 -31.53 -23.57
N CYS A 233 0.86 -31.02 -22.33
CA CYS A 233 1.28 -29.65 -22.01
C CYS A 233 2.76 -29.51 -21.61
N GLY A 234 3.59 -30.56 -21.72
CA GLY A 234 4.99 -30.52 -21.26
C GLY A 234 5.13 -30.21 -19.76
N GLY A 235 4.19 -30.70 -18.94
CA GLY A 235 4.08 -30.36 -17.53
C GLY A 235 5.40 -30.47 -16.77
N ALA A 236 5.67 -29.51 -15.86
CA ALA A 236 6.95 -29.39 -15.17
C ALA A 236 7.45 -30.68 -14.47
N SER A 237 6.56 -31.61 -14.12
CA SER A 237 6.90 -32.90 -13.50
C SER A 237 7.21 -34.02 -14.50
N ILE A 238 7.08 -33.78 -15.81
CA ILE A 238 7.35 -34.74 -16.89
C ILE A 238 8.66 -34.34 -17.59
N CYS A 239 9.54 -35.31 -17.86
CA CYS A 239 10.75 -35.07 -18.65
C CYS A 239 10.49 -35.26 -20.15
N GLU A 240 11.47 -34.91 -20.97
CA GLU A 240 11.44 -35.14 -22.42
C GLU A 240 11.19 -36.61 -22.78
N HIS A 241 11.66 -37.55 -21.96
CA HIS A 241 11.39 -38.99 -22.11
C HIS A 241 9.95 -39.42 -21.76
N GLY A 242 9.04 -38.47 -21.51
CA GLY A 242 7.63 -38.75 -21.18
C GLY A 242 7.41 -39.45 -19.83
N ARG A 243 8.45 -39.52 -18.98
CA ARG A 243 8.45 -40.11 -17.63
C ARG A 243 8.34 -38.99 -16.58
N VAL A 244 7.94 -39.33 -15.36
CA VAL A 244 7.99 -38.37 -14.24
C VAL A 244 9.44 -38.01 -13.98
N ARG A 245 9.81 -36.72 -14.02
CA ARG A 245 11.19 -36.21 -13.90
C ARG A 245 11.94 -36.82 -12.71
N SER A 246 11.30 -36.87 -11.53
CA SER A 246 11.92 -37.43 -10.33
C SER A 246 12.16 -38.95 -10.38
N GLN A 247 11.54 -39.67 -11.32
CA GLN A 247 11.66 -41.12 -11.48
C GLN A 247 12.37 -41.52 -12.78
N CYS A 248 12.79 -40.55 -13.59
CA CYS A 248 13.47 -40.82 -14.84
C CYS A 248 14.94 -41.14 -14.56
N LYS A 249 15.38 -42.34 -14.96
CA LYS A 249 16.79 -42.76 -14.82
C LYS A 249 17.71 -41.96 -15.75
N GLU A 250 17.28 -41.77 -17.00
CA GLU A 250 18.05 -41.02 -18.01
C GLU A 250 18.26 -39.56 -17.62
N CYS A 251 17.30 -38.94 -16.92
CA CYS A 251 17.43 -37.57 -16.43
C CYS A 251 18.07 -37.47 -15.02
N GLY A 252 18.56 -38.57 -14.43
CA GLY A 252 19.10 -38.56 -13.06
C GLY A 252 18.09 -38.09 -12.01
N GLY A 253 16.81 -38.44 -12.17
CA GLY A 253 15.71 -37.94 -11.33
C GLY A 253 15.97 -38.13 -9.83
N SER A 254 15.54 -37.16 -9.01
CA SER A 254 15.82 -37.12 -7.57
C SER A 254 15.37 -38.35 -6.76
N GLY A 255 14.47 -39.16 -7.31
CA GLY A 255 14.02 -40.44 -6.74
C GLY A 255 14.82 -41.66 -7.18
N ILE A 256 15.87 -41.50 -7.99
CA ILE A 256 16.80 -42.55 -8.43
C ILE A 256 18.09 -42.44 -7.60
N CYS A 257 18.58 -43.56 -7.08
CA CYS A 257 19.87 -43.62 -6.38
C CYS A 257 21.01 -43.78 -7.37
N GLU A 258 22.24 -43.62 -6.88
CA GLU A 258 23.46 -43.91 -7.64
C GLU A 258 23.48 -45.33 -8.22
N HIS A 259 22.84 -46.29 -7.54
CA HIS A 259 22.67 -47.68 -8.02
C HIS A 259 21.63 -47.85 -9.14
N GLY A 260 21.13 -46.76 -9.75
CA GLY A 260 20.16 -46.80 -10.86
C GLY A 260 18.78 -47.38 -10.49
N ARG A 261 18.50 -47.53 -9.19
CA ARG A 261 17.22 -48.03 -8.63
C ARG A 261 16.43 -46.89 -8.03
N ARG A 262 15.12 -47.07 -7.81
CA ARG A 262 14.34 -46.08 -7.05
C ARG A 262 14.86 -46.05 -5.62
N ARG A 263 15.23 -44.87 -5.10
CA ARG A 263 15.75 -44.69 -3.72
C ARG A 263 14.87 -45.37 -2.68
N SER A 264 13.55 -45.23 -2.80
CA SER A 264 12.57 -45.83 -1.88
C SER A 264 12.49 -47.36 -1.91
N ARG A 265 13.09 -48.02 -2.92
CA ARG A 265 13.10 -49.47 -3.10
C ARG A 265 14.53 -50.04 -3.14
N CYS A 266 15.54 -49.20 -2.93
CA CYS A 266 16.92 -49.62 -3.00
C CYS A 266 17.35 -50.10 -1.61
N LYS A 267 17.54 -51.42 -1.46
CA LYS A 267 17.99 -52.03 -0.20
C LYS A 267 19.31 -51.43 0.31
N GLU A 268 20.24 -51.16 -0.60
CA GLU A 268 21.53 -50.51 -0.29
C GLU A 268 21.38 -49.06 0.18
N CYS A 269 20.29 -48.38 -0.20
CA CYS A 269 19.98 -47.02 0.28
C CYS A 269 18.95 -47.02 1.44
N GLY A 270 18.70 -48.16 2.09
CA GLY A 270 17.73 -48.28 3.18
C GLY A 270 16.26 -48.18 2.74
N GLY A 271 15.97 -48.25 1.44
CA GLY A 271 14.64 -48.21 0.85
C GLY A 271 13.98 -49.59 0.87
N GLY A 272 13.61 -50.04 2.06
CA GLY A 272 12.76 -51.22 2.27
C GLY A 272 11.76 -50.87 3.35
N SER A 273 10.46 -50.94 3.03
CA SER A 273 9.38 -50.83 4.01
C SER A 273 9.65 -51.78 5.17
N ILE A 274 9.94 -51.22 6.34
CA ILE A 274 9.94 -51.94 7.62
C ILE A 274 8.46 -52.26 7.89
N SER A 275 7.96 -53.35 7.31
CA SER A 275 6.72 -53.96 7.77
C SER A 275 7.04 -54.66 9.08
N ALA A 276 6.99 -53.91 10.19
CA ALA A 276 6.92 -54.48 11.52
C ALA A 276 5.58 -55.23 11.64
N ALA A 277 5.60 -56.52 11.32
CA ALA A 277 4.57 -57.43 11.74
C ALA A 277 4.69 -57.59 13.26
N ALA A 278 3.84 -56.90 14.00
CA ALA A 278 3.60 -57.22 15.40
C ALA A 278 2.93 -58.59 15.45
N LYS A 279 3.72 -59.62 15.75
CA LYS A 279 3.26 -60.91 16.29
C LYS A 279 4.06 -61.18 17.56
N ALA A 280 3.40 -60.95 18.69
CA ALA A 280 3.41 -61.71 19.94
C ALA A 280 2.69 -60.87 20.99
#